data_AF-A0A073JQU2-F1
#
_entry.id   AF-A0A073JQU2-F1
#
_cell.length_a   1.000
_cell.length_b   1.000
_cell.length_c   1.000
_cell.angle_alpha   90.00
_cell.angle_beta   90.00
_cell.angle_gamma   90.00
#
_symmetry.space_group_name_H-M   'P 1'
#
loop_
_entity.id
_entity.type
_entity.pdbx_description
1 polymer ?
#
loop_
_entity_poly.entity_id
_entity_poly.type
_entity_poly.pdbx_seq_one_letter_code
_entity_poly.pdbx_strand_id
1 'polypeptide(L)' 'MNMYTLAANNGLSINSVIYPGQRLKVSGNAQATQKVHYVKYGETLSGIAAQLGTTVSHLQAVNGIRNANYIWVGQRIAA' A
#
# COMPACT_ATOMS: atom_id res chain seq x y z
N MET A 1 -13.92 8.61 -7.38
CA MET A 1 -15.21 8.02 -7.79
C MET A 1 -16.34 8.89 -7.23
N ASN A 2 -17.31 9.27 -8.04
CA ASN A 2 -18.53 9.98 -7.60
C ASN A 2 -19.74 9.02 -7.66
N MET A 3 -20.89 9.42 -7.12
CA MET A 3 -22.08 8.56 -7.04
C MET A 3 -22.59 8.05 -8.41
N TYR A 4 -22.49 8.87 -9.46
CA TYR A 4 -22.89 8.49 -10.82
C TYR A 4 -21.97 7.41 -11.40
N THR A 5 -20.66 7.61 -11.28
CA THR A 5 -19.66 6.63 -11.75
C THR A 5 -19.66 5.37 -10.90
N LEU A 6 -20.00 5.46 -9.61
CA LEU A 6 -20.22 4.29 -8.78
C LEU A 6 -21.42 3.47 -9.26
N ALA A 7 -22.58 4.11 -9.45
CA ALA A 7 -23.78 3.42 -9.91
C ALA A 7 -23.54 2.75 -11.28
N ALA A 8 -22.98 3.49 -12.24
CA ALA A 8 -22.69 2.97 -13.57
C ALA A 8 -21.73 1.76 -13.54
N ASN A 9 -20.66 1.82 -12.74
CA ASN A 9 -19.71 0.70 -12.57
C ASN A 9 -20.32 -0.54 -11.90
N ASN A 10 -21.51 -0.40 -11.33
CA ASN A 10 -22.26 -1.46 -10.69
C ASN A 10 -23.49 -1.89 -11.49
N GLY A 11 -23.67 -1.38 -12.72
CA GLY A 11 -24.86 -1.66 -13.53
C GLY A 11 -26.15 -1.08 -12.93
N LEU A 12 -26.03 -0.07 -12.07
CA LEU A 12 -27.13 0.58 -11.37
C LEU A 12 -27.35 1.99 -11.91
N SER A 13 -28.57 2.50 -11.75
CA SER A 13 -28.85 3.92 -11.86
C SER A 13 -28.70 4.59 -10.50
N ILE A 14 -28.61 5.93 -10.47
CA ILE A 14 -28.50 6.67 -9.20
C ILE A 14 -29.73 6.50 -8.29
N ASN A 15 -30.87 6.14 -8.87
CA ASN A 15 -32.14 5.92 -8.16
C ASN A 15 -32.38 4.44 -7.83
N SER A 16 -31.44 3.55 -8.17
CA SER A 16 -31.58 2.12 -7.89
C SER A 16 -31.53 1.85 -6.39
N VAL A 17 -32.52 1.12 -5.88
CA VAL A 17 -32.52 0.62 -4.49
C VAL A 17 -31.38 -0.39 -4.32
N ILE A 18 -30.63 -0.26 -3.22
CA ILE A 18 -29.61 -1.23 -2.80
C ILE A 18 -30.21 -2.19 -1.77
N TYR A 19 -29.88 -3.48 -1.87
CA TYR A 19 -30.37 -4.52 -0.97
C TYR A 19 -29.31 -4.99 0.03
N PRO A 20 -29.69 -5.45 1.23
CA PRO A 20 -28.75 -6.08 2.16
C PRO A 20 -27.98 -7.22 1.49
N GLY A 21 -26.66 -7.26 1.69
CA GLY A 21 -25.77 -8.25 1.07
C GLY A 21 -25.34 -7.93 -0.36
N GLN A 22 -25.89 -6.87 -0.98
CA GLN A 22 -25.45 -6.41 -2.30
C GLN A 22 -24.02 -5.89 -2.25
N ARG A 23 -23.16 -6.45 -3.10
CA ARG A 23 -21.74 -6.09 -3.20
C ARG A 23 -21.57 -5.04 -4.29
N LEU A 24 -21.06 -3.87 -3.91
CA LEU A 24 -20.72 -2.82 -4.87
C LEU A 24 -19.22 -2.84 -5.19
N LYS A 25 -18.89 -2.85 -6.47
CA LYS A 25 -17.57 -2.55 -7.02
C LYS A 25 -17.30 -1.05 -6.85
N VAL A 26 -16.53 -0.72 -5.83
CA VAL A 26 -15.99 0.62 -5.61
C VAL A 26 -14.59 0.70 -6.22
N SER A 27 -14.27 1.79 -6.91
CA SER A 27 -12.90 2.10 -7.30
C SER A 27 -12.44 3.28 -6.46
N GLY A 28 -11.48 3.01 -5.59
CA GLY A 28 -10.69 4.02 -4.89
C GLY A 28 -9.24 3.66 -5.09
N ASN A 29 -8.38 4.68 -5.21
CA ASN A 29 -6.98 4.46 -4.89
C ASN A 29 -6.96 4.19 -3.39
N ALA A 30 -6.88 2.93 -2.99
CA ALA A 30 -6.50 2.60 -1.63
C ALA A 30 -5.11 3.21 -1.47
N GLN A 31 -5.04 4.35 -0.79
CA GLN A 31 -3.76 4.93 -0.44
C GLN A 31 -3.13 3.94 0.51
N ALA A 32 -2.19 3.14 -0.02
CA ALA A 32 -1.48 2.15 0.75
C ALA A 32 -0.94 2.86 1.98
N THR A 33 -1.38 2.42 3.16
CA THR A 33 -0.82 2.92 4.41
C THR A 33 0.64 2.53 4.38
N GLN A 34 1.50 3.52 4.15
CA GLN A 34 2.95 3.33 4.07
C GLN A 34 3.40 2.69 5.38
N LYS A 35 3.88 1.45 5.30
CA LYS A 35 4.26 0.71 6.49
C LYS A 35 5.66 1.17 6.86
N VAL A 36 5.79 1.81 8.02
CA VAL A 36 7.07 2.32 8.50
C VAL A 36 7.70 1.29 9.43
N HIS A 37 8.94 0.93 9.14
CA HIS A 37 9.79 0.07 9.95
C HIS A 37 11.03 0.84 10.41
N TYR A 38 11.41 0.68 11.67
CA TYR A 38 12.65 1.22 12.19
C TYR A 38 13.66 0.08 12.31
N VAL A 39 14.79 0.22 11.62
CA VAL A 39 15.84 -0.81 11.57
C VAL A 39 16.30 -1.16 12.98
N LYS A 40 16.31 -2.44 13.32
CA LYS A 40 16.82 -2.99 14.56
C LYS A 40 18.23 -3.56 14.35
N TYR A 41 18.94 -3.79 15.45
CA TYR A 41 20.27 -4.39 15.40
C TYR A 41 20.22 -5.76 14.71
N GLY A 42 21.12 -5.97 13.74
CA GLY A 42 21.23 -7.22 12.97
C GLY A 42 20.27 -7.36 11.80
N GLU A 43 19.37 -6.39 11.56
CA GLU A 43 18.51 -6.43 10.37
C GLU A 43 19.24 -5.99 9.11
N THR A 44 18.79 -6.54 7.98
CA THR A 44 19.25 -6.18 6.64
C THR A 44 18.07 -5.67 5.83
N LEU A 45 18.35 -4.85 4.79
CA LEU A 45 17.29 -4.32 3.94
C LEU A 45 16.52 -5.44 3.21
N SER A 46 17.18 -6.56 2.91
CA SER A 46 16.56 -7.76 2.33
C SER A 46 15.63 -8.47 3.32
N GLY A 47 16.05 -8.63 4.57
CA GLY A 47 15.19 -9.19 5.62
C GLY A 47 13.94 -8.34 5.87
N ILE A 48 14.12 -7.02 5.91
CA ILE A 48 13.01 -6.06 6.07
C ILE A 48 12.07 -6.12 4.87
N ALA A 49 12.60 -6.16 3.64
CA ALA A 49 11.78 -6.29 2.43
C ALA A 49 10.90 -7.56 2.46
N ALA A 50 11.47 -8.70 2.86
CA ALA A 50 10.73 -9.95 3.00
C ALA A 50 9.62 -9.87 4.06
N GLN A 51 9.89 -9.25 5.22
CA GLN A 51 8.90 -9.04 6.28
C GLN A 51 7.76 -8.09 5.87
N LEU A 52 8.07 -7.12 5.02
CA LEU A 52 7.10 -6.13 4.53
C LEU A 52 6.39 -6.57 3.24
N GLY A 53 6.76 -7.73 2.67
CA GLY A 53 6.16 -8.24 1.43
C GLY A 53 6.49 -7.38 0.21
N THR A 54 7.66 -6.74 0.20
CA THR A 54 8.13 -5.87 -0.90
C THR A 54 9.53 -6.29 -1.35
N THR A 55 10.16 -5.51 -2.23
CA THR A 55 11.50 -5.78 -2.74
C THR A 55 12.52 -4.78 -2.21
N VAL A 56 13.79 -5.20 -2.16
CA VAL A 56 14.91 -4.31 -1.81
C VAL A 56 14.95 -3.10 -2.73
N SER A 57 14.79 -3.32 -4.04
CA SER A 57 14.78 -2.24 -5.04
C SER A 57 13.65 -1.23 -4.78
N HIS A 58 12.46 -1.71 -4.41
CA HIS A 58 11.35 -0.84 -4.04
C HIS A 58 11.67 -0.01 -2.79
N LEU A 59 12.19 -0.64 -1.73
CA LEU A 59 12.60 0.07 -0.52
C LEU A 59 13.70 1.10 -0.81
N GLN A 60 14.67 0.76 -1.68
CA GLN A 60 15.70 1.70 -2.08
C GLN A 60 15.14 2.91 -2.81
N ALA A 61 14.22 2.70 -3.75
CA ALA A 61 13.58 3.77 -4.50
C ALA A 61 12.75 4.70 -3.60
N VAL A 62 11.93 4.13 -2.71
CA VAL A 62 11.04 4.88 -1.82
C VAL A 62 11.81 5.64 -0.74
N ASN A 63 12.92 5.09 -0.24
CA ASN A 63 13.70 5.67 0.86
C ASN A 63 14.98 6.38 0.41
N GLY A 64 15.26 6.45 -0.90
CA GLY A 64 16.48 7.07 -1.43
C GLY A 64 17.79 6.35 -1.04
N ILE A 65 17.73 5.04 -0.78
CA ILE A 65 18.89 4.25 -0.31
C ILE A 65 19.70 3.81 -1.52
N ARG A 66 20.89 4.41 -1.70
CA ARG A 66 21.80 4.05 -2.80
C ARG A 66 22.47 2.69 -2.60
N ASN A 67 22.89 2.38 -1.39
CA ASN A 67 23.54 1.13 -1.05
C ASN A 67 22.68 0.34 -0.05
N ALA A 68 22.07 -0.75 -0.50
CA ALA A 68 21.21 -1.61 0.32
C ALA A 68 21.92 -2.24 1.53
N ASN A 69 23.25 -2.36 1.47
CA ASN A 69 24.07 -2.89 2.56
C ASN A 69 24.47 -1.82 3.58
N TYR A 70 24.14 -0.55 3.32
CA TYR A 70 24.46 0.57 4.21
C TYR A 70 23.19 1.14 4.81
N ILE A 71 22.68 0.45 5.83
CA ILE A 71 21.59 0.89 6.69
C ILE A 71 22.04 0.86 8.15
N TRP A 72 21.43 1.67 9.01
CA TRP A 72 21.79 1.76 10.43
C TRP A 72 20.59 1.60 11.35
N VAL A 73 20.86 1.18 12.59
CA VAL A 73 19.83 1.02 13.63
C VAL A 73 19.11 2.35 13.86
N GLY A 74 17.78 2.29 13.96
CA GLY A 74 16.91 3.45 14.08
C GLY A 74 16.59 4.15 12.76
N GLN A 75 17.18 3.73 11.63
CA GLN A 75 16.81 4.26 10.33
C GLN A 75 15.34 3.95 10.01
N ARG A 76 14.62 4.97 9.54
CA ARG A 76 13.22 4.84 9.11
C ARG A 76 13.17 4.29 7.67
N ILE A 77 12.49 3.16 7.50
CA ILE A 77 12.24 2.50 6.21
C ILE A 77 10.73 2.50 5.97
N ALA A 78 10.28 3.16 4.90
CA ALA A 78 8.90 3.10 4.42
C ALA A 78 8.78 2.05 3.31
N ALA A 79 7.74 1.22 3.39
CA ALA A 79 7.31 0.28 2.36
C ALA A 79 5.98 0.70 1.74
#